data_AF-A0A812SZ02-F1
#
_entry.id   AF-A0A812SZ02-F1
#
_cell.length_a   1.000
_cell.length_b   1.000
_cell.length_c   1.000
_cell.angle_alpha   90.00
_cell.angle_beta   90.00
_cell.angle_gamma   90.00
#
_symmetry.space_group_name_H-M   'P 1'
#
loop_
_entity.id
_entity.type
_entity.pdbx_description
1 polymer ?
#
loop_
_entity_poly.entity_id
_entity_poly.type
_entity_poly.pdbx_seq_one_letter_code
_entity_poly.pdbx_strand_id
1 'polypeptide(L)'
;MCQDAAKLPNGVKVLYTVDGRDPFLAGQRYIGPFTVSQPRVQLRAVAVVGGKRSQVAESTFVICHCALPDEIVFGVLRAQLFPAATDLMLKYTGETIQLPPERLQANITEAADQTARWVQVDLHDLKPRHQIRFDLAYATVKAADKRKKWTDSIMNDIQKAVSEAPLDCKVFAGSIILEFQMTREQADELARQIQDPSSWLLTKGKNRKAFQRATMQSVEALGQRLSATSFREEVEERIKSKTFKPRVVTVGQGDRGAIACLVKDKKEAKWMKKQLDSVVRKLLEDVEFTEVVEHSEYLDVDFSVDIMDCGKGRGIVETLQNPESTTKIADLMAIYEGIDTNVSVVSPAASRKLADLEVVLRWSAKSAAVMDGLDCSCYVFAEEHFLHCANFSAPSAGQDAAQTGNKDSFHKEELTKKVKRALRHSPPASEHAQEARMIVDVSAMPNEVTDLYFVMSTFEADDLANFTSPSFSLIDVAREQELTSYSFTPTKSQSAIVCNLSRHNNAWIVMGVGTPCKGDSRKPDELLKRLADFQGRHLNWERRRDLVKLRVLEKCGRMARCSGSEFAMLMQMTMDLPVAVFQSLLKFI
;
A
#
# COMPACT_ATOMS: atom_id res chain seq x y z
N MET A 1 -8.09 -4.93 4.96
CA MET A 1 -9.34 -4.23 5.35
C MET A 1 -10.28 -5.22 6.04
N CYS A 2 -11.06 -4.82 7.06
CA CYS A 2 -12.21 -5.61 7.54
C CYS A 2 -13.48 -4.92 7.00
N GLN A 3 -14.16 -5.55 6.04
CA GLN A 3 -15.39 -5.01 5.42
C GLN A 3 -16.68 -5.40 6.13
N ASP A 4 -16.63 -6.10 7.26
CA ASP A 4 -17.81 -6.32 8.08
C ASP A 4 -17.95 -5.20 9.12
N ALA A 5 -18.70 -4.16 8.77
CA ALA A 5 -19.22 -3.22 9.75
C ALA A 5 -20.24 -3.95 10.62
N ALA A 6 -19.78 -4.66 11.65
CA ALA A 6 -20.62 -5.27 12.66
C ALA A 6 -21.58 -4.20 13.19
N LYS A 7 -22.87 -4.39 12.95
CA LYS A 7 -23.91 -3.45 13.37
C LYS A 7 -23.89 -3.39 14.89
N LEU A 8 -23.40 -2.28 15.44
CA LEU A 8 -23.27 -2.09 16.87
C LEU A 8 -24.64 -2.28 17.55
N PRO A 9 -24.71 -2.97 18.70
CA PRO A 9 -25.96 -3.11 19.45
C PRO A 9 -26.57 -1.75 19.78
N ASN A 10 -27.91 -1.68 19.81
CA ASN A 10 -28.63 -0.44 20.05
C ASN A 10 -28.15 0.26 21.34
N GLY A 11 -27.77 1.53 21.22
CA GLY A 11 -27.29 2.34 22.34
C GLY A 11 -25.79 2.28 22.62
N VAL A 12 -25.04 1.42 21.91
CA VAL A 12 -23.57 1.37 22.00
C VAL A 12 -22.95 2.46 21.13
N LYS A 13 -22.05 3.26 21.72
CA LYS A 13 -21.20 4.22 21.00
C LYS A 13 -19.75 3.80 21.16
N VAL A 14 -19.00 3.69 20.07
CA VAL A 14 -17.55 3.53 20.14
C VAL A 14 -16.92 4.92 20.07
N LEU A 15 -16.08 5.26 21.05
CA LEU A 15 -15.26 6.46 21.05
C LEU A 15 -13.80 6.08 20.83
N TYR A 16 -13.08 6.85 20.02
CA TYR A 16 -11.67 6.59 19.71
C TYR A 16 -10.81 7.86 19.68
N THR A 17 -9.51 7.69 19.89
CA THR A 17 -8.48 8.73 19.73
C THR A 17 -7.29 8.16 18.97
N VAL A 18 -6.65 8.97 18.13
CA VAL A 18 -5.46 8.58 17.35
C VAL A 18 -4.15 9.12 17.93
N ASP A 19 -4.24 9.95 18.96
CA ASP A 19 -3.11 10.63 19.62
C ASP A 19 -2.76 10.03 20.99
N GLY A 20 -3.32 8.87 21.32
CA GLY A 20 -3.07 8.17 22.58
C GLY A 20 -3.81 8.73 23.82
N ARG A 21 -4.64 9.76 23.68
CA ARG A 21 -5.46 10.28 24.81
C ARG A 21 -6.56 9.30 25.24
N ASP A 22 -7.20 9.57 26.37
CA ASP A 22 -8.32 8.73 26.84
C ASP A 22 -9.55 8.94 25.92
N PRO A 23 -10.06 7.90 25.25
CA PRO A 23 -11.17 8.05 24.31
C PRO A 23 -12.50 8.45 24.96
N PHE A 24 -12.68 8.21 26.26
CA PHE A 24 -13.90 8.64 26.95
C PHE A 24 -13.94 10.15 27.20
N LEU A 25 -12.76 10.78 27.33
CA LEU A 25 -12.63 12.21 27.63
C LEU A 25 -12.41 13.06 26.38
N ALA A 26 -11.62 12.55 25.44
CA ALA A 26 -11.17 13.28 24.26
C ALA A 26 -11.52 12.57 22.94
N GLY A 27 -12.20 11.42 23.00
CA GLY A 27 -12.45 10.60 21.84
C GLY A 27 -13.57 11.09 20.96
N GLN A 28 -13.40 10.88 19.67
CA GLN A 28 -14.41 11.11 18.66
C GLN A 28 -15.26 9.85 18.49
N ARG A 29 -16.52 10.02 18.10
CA ARG A 29 -17.40 8.90 17.84
C ARG A 29 -16.98 8.20 16.55
N TYR A 30 -16.77 6.89 16.62
CA TYR A 30 -16.60 6.05 15.44
C TYR A 30 -17.93 5.98 14.67
N ILE A 31 -17.92 6.47 13.43
CA ILE A 31 -19.09 6.51 12.53
C ILE A 31 -18.87 5.72 11.24
N GLY A 32 -17.66 5.18 11.05
CA GLY A 32 -17.25 4.46 9.86
C GLY A 32 -15.72 4.38 9.77
N PRO A 33 -15.19 3.75 8.71
CA PRO A 33 -13.76 3.72 8.44
C PRO A 33 -13.14 5.12 8.43
N PHE A 34 -11.90 5.24 8.89
CA PHE A 34 -11.12 6.48 8.82
C PHE A 34 -9.68 6.15 8.44
N THR A 35 -9.01 7.09 7.79
CA THR A 35 -7.63 6.91 7.31
C THR A 35 -6.64 7.36 8.39
N VAL A 36 -5.65 6.50 8.65
CA VAL A 36 -4.49 6.82 9.48
C VAL A 36 -3.42 7.35 8.53
N SER A 37 -3.03 8.62 8.67
CA SER A 37 -2.06 9.28 7.76
C SER A 37 -0.76 9.68 8.44
N GLN A 38 -0.66 9.59 9.77
CA GLN A 38 0.57 9.93 10.49
C GLN A 38 1.50 8.72 10.61
N PRO A 39 2.83 8.89 10.44
CA PRO A 39 3.83 7.81 10.50
C PRO A 39 3.75 6.92 11.73
N ARG A 40 3.22 7.43 12.85
CA ARG A 40 2.91 6.65 14.04
C ARG A 40 1.62 7.18 14.66
N VAL A 41 0.64 6.31 14.84
CA VAL A 41 -0.67 6.61 15.42
C VAL A 41 -0.94 5.66 16.58
N GLN A 42 -1.30 6.22 17.73
CA GLN A 42 -1.71 5.46 18.88
C GLN A 42 -3.23 5.47 18.95
N LEU A 43 -3.84 4.43 18.39
CA LEU A 43 -5.29 4.26 18.39
C LEU A 43 -5.72 3.70 19.74
N ARG A 44 -6.60 4.41 20.43
CA ARG A 44 -7.28 3.92 21.63
C ARG A 44 -8.77 4.00 21.41
N ALA A 45 -9.52 3.00 21.86
CA ALA A 45 -10.98 2.96 21.70
C ALA A 45 -11.70 2.38 22.93
N VAL A 46 -12.93 2.84 23.16
CA VAL A 46 -13.85 2.30 24.18
C VAL A 46 -15.26 2.20 23.62
N ALA A 47 -16.00 1.17 24.04
CA ALA A 47 -17.44 1.10 23.86
C ALA A 47 -18.15 1.75 25.04
N VAL A 48 -19.19 2.55 24.79
CA VAL A 48 -19.95 3.31 25.78
C VAL A 48 -21.43 2.97 25.67
N VAL A 49 -22.04 2.58 26.80
CA VAL A 49 -23.47 2.32 26.95
C VAL A 49 -23.95 2.95 28.25
N GLY A 50 -24.99 3.80 28.19
CA GLY A 50 -25.60 4.39 29.39
C GLY A 50 -24.60 5.14 30.29
N GLY A 51 -23.57 5.76 29.71
CA GLY A 51 -22.51 6.48 30.44
C GLY A 51 -21.42 5.59 31.06
N LYS A 52 -21.51 4.26 30.95
CA LYS A 52 -20.46 3.32 31.33
C LYS A 52 -19.59 2.96 30.12
N ARG A 53 -18.29 2.73 30.34
CA ARG A 53 -17.32 2.37 29.30
C ARG A 53 -16.74 0.97 29.47
N SER A 54 -16.33 0.34 28.36
CA SER A 54 -15.55 -0.89 28.34
C SER A 54 -14.10 -0.67 28.82
N GLN A 55 -13.32 -1.76 28.87
CA GLN A 55 -11.86 -1.64 28.87
C GLN A 55 -11.38 -0.88 27.63
N VAL A 56 -10.27 -0.16 27.77
CA VAL A 56 -9.64 0.56 26.66
C VAL A 56 -8.93 -0.45 25.77
N ALA A 57 -9.39 -0.58 24.54
CA ALA A 57 -8.63 -1.26 23.49
C ALA A 57 -7.55 -0.30 22.97
N GLU A 58 -6.34 -0.80 22.78
CA GLU A 58 -5.20 0.01 22.35
C GLU A 58 -4.40 -0.71 21.27
N SER A 59 -4.02 0.03 20.24
CA SER A 59 -3.14 -0.43 19.17
C SER A 59 -2.25 0.73 18.71
N THR A 60 -1.00 0.42 18.38
CA THR A 60 -0.09 1.37 17.75
C THR A 60 0.09 0.99 16.29
N PHE A 61 -0.26 1.92 15.41
CA PHE A 61 -0.02 1.82 13.98
C PHE A 61 1.24 2.61 13.65
N VAL A 62 2.18 2.00 12.97
CA VAL A 62 3.30 2.70 12.34
C VAL A 62 3.05 2.61 10.85
N ILE A 63 2.89 3.75 10.17
CA ILE A 63 2.87 3.78 8.71
C ILE A 63 4.32 3.67 8.26
N CYS A 64 4.76 2.44 8.10
CA CYS A 64 6.00 2.11 7.42
C CYS A 64 5.79 2.09 5.91
N HIS A 65 6.87 2.20 5.13
CA HIS A 65 6.78 2.00 3.68
C HIS A 65 6.57 0.51 3.37
N CYS A 66 7.22 -0.38 4.13
CA CYS A 66 7.01 -1.81 4.04
C CYS A 66 7.38 -2.49 5.36
N ALA A 67 6.65 -3.52 5.76
CA ALA A 67 7.08 -4.44 6.81
C ALA A 67 7.49 -5.74 6.12
N LEU A 68 8.74 -6.16 6.28
CA LEU A 68 9.27 -7.31 5.57
C LEU A 68 8.64 -8.59 6.11
N PRO A 69 8.27 -9.54 5.22
CA PRO A 69 7.77 -10.83 5.66
C PRO A 69 8.86 -11.63 6.37
N ASP A 70 8.47 -12.38 7.40
CA ASP A 70 9.33 -13.36 8.05
C ASP A 70 9.61 -14.55 7.12
N GLU A 71 8.58 -14.92 6.35
CA GLU A 71 8.55 -16.08 5.47
C GLU A 71 7.78 -15.74 4.19
N ILE A 72 8.26 -16.22 3.05
CA ILE A 72 7.58 -16.09 1.76
C ILE A 72 7.13 -17.48 1.34
N VAL A 73 5.84 -17.63 1.06
CA VAL A 73 5.30 -18.83 0.40
C VAL A 73 5.18 -18.54 -1.08
N PHE A 74 5.60 -19.45 -1.94
CA PHE A 74 5.57 -19.27 -3.38
C PHE A 74 5.27 -20.58 -4.10
N GLY A 75 4.78 -20.49 -5.34
CA GLY A 75 4.47 -21.65 -6.16
C GLY A 75 3.88 -21.23 -7.50
N VAL A 76 3.48 -22.19 -8.32
CA VAL A 76 2.86 -21.91 -9.62
C VAL A 76 1.53 -22.64 -9.72
N LEU A 77 0.45 -21.88 -9.89
CA LEU A 77 -0.87 -22.40 -10.20
C LEU A 77 -1.15 -22.22 -11.68
N ARG A 78 -1.74 -23.23 -12.32
CA ARG A 78 -2.26 -23.14 -13.68
C ARG A 78 -3.76 -23.01 -13.64
N ALA A 79 -4.28 -21.99 -14.30
CA ALA A 79 -5.72 -21.74 -14.38
C ALA A 79 -6.17 -21.60 -15.83
N GLN A 80 -7.32 -22.19 -16.18
CA GLN A 80 -8.01 -21.91 -17.45
C GLN A 80 -8.63 -20.51 -17.35
N LEU A 81 -7.85 -19.48 -17.69
CA LEU A 81 -8.13 -18.09 -17.36
C LEU A 81 -7.51 -17.16 -18.41
N PHE A 82 -7.94 -15.91 -18.41
CA PHE A 82 -7.39 -14.84 -19.24
C PHE A 82 -6.81 -13.72 -18.35
N PRO A 83 -5.86 -12.91 -18.84
CA PRO A 83 -5.06 -12.03 -17.98
C PRO A 83 -5.88 -11.10 -17.09
N ALA A 84 -6.95 -10.50 -17.62
CA ALA A 84 -7.79 -9.56 -16.87
C ALA A 84 -8.58 -10.18 -15.69
N ALA A 85 -8.65 -11.51 -15.59
CA ALA A 85 -9.31 -12.20 -14.48
C ALA A 85 -8.33 -12.69 -13.38
N THR A 86 -7.03 -12.43 -13.53
CA THR A 86 -6.00 -12.91 -12.58
C THR A 86 -6.19 -12.34 -11.17
N ASP A 87 -6.59 -11.08 -11.06
CA ASP A 87 -6.83 -10.44 -9.75
C ASP A 87 -7.95 -11.13 -8.96
N LEU A 88 -8.98 -11.65 -9.66
CA LEU A 88 -10.04 -12.43 -9.04
C LEU A 88 -9.50 -13.78 -8.54
N MET A 89 -8.62 -14.43 -9.31
CA MET A 89 -7.96 -15.66 -8.87
C MET A 89 -7.11 -15.41 -7.62
N LEU A 90 -6.35 -14.32 -7.56
CA LEU A 90 -5.56 -13.95 -6.37
C LEU A 90 -6.45 -13.63 -5.18
N LYS A 91 -7.57 -12.92 -5.38
CA LYS A 91 -8.59 -12.69 -4.35
C LYS A 91 -9.09 -13.99 -3.74
N TYR A 92 -9.56 -14.93 -4.55
CA TYR A 92 -10.10 -16.20 -4.05
C TYR A 92 -9.04 -17.17 -3.52
N THR A 93 -7.80 -17.06 -4.02
CA THR A 93 -6.64 -17.73 -3.42
C THR A 93 -6.40 -17.20 -2.00
N GLY A 94 -6.39 -15.87 -1.84
CA GLY A 94 -6.31 -15.18 -0.54
C GLY A 94 -7.42 -15.61 0.42
N GLU A 95 -8.67 -15.63 -0.03
CA GLU A 95 -9.81 -16.11 0.78
C GLU A 95 -9.64 -17.58 1.20
N THR A 96 -9.11 -18.42 0.31
CA THR A 96 -8.89 -19.85 0.58
C THR A 96 -7.82 -20.07 1.65
N ILE A 97 -6.72 -19.32 1.60
CA ILE A 97 -5.63 -19.37 2.59
C ILE A 97 -5.85 -18.41 3.78
N GLN A 98 -6.99 -17.74 3.83
CA GLN A 98 -7.38 -16.79 4.89
C GLN A 98 -6.39 -15.63 5.05
N LEU A 99 -5.87 -15.13 3.92
CA LEU A 99 -5.01 -13.96 3.87
C LEU A 99 -5.61 -12.84 3.02
N PRO A 100 -5.33 -11.58 3.38
CA PRO A 100 -5.71 -10.45 2.55
C PRO A 100 -5.06 -10.56 1.15
N PRO A 101 -5.79 -10.26 0.06
CA PRO A 101 -5.25 -10.32 -1.30
C PRO A 101 -4.04 -9.41 -1.51
N GLU A 102 -3.91 -8.33 -0.73
CA GLU A 102 -2.77 -7.42 -0.78
C GLU A 102 -1.45 -8.08 -0.34
N ARG A 103 -1.50 -9.29 0.24
CA ARG A 103 -0.31 -10.10 0.58
C ARG A 103 0.11 -11.05 -0.53
N LEU A 104 -0.71 -11.18 -1.57
CA LEU A 104 -0.45 -12.04 -2.71
C LEU A 104 0.05 -11.17 -3.87
N GLN A 105 1.13 -11.61 -4.49
CA GLN A 105 1.62 -11.07 -5.75
C GLN A 105 1.73 -12.21 -6.74
N ALA A 106 1.59 -11.92 -8.03
CA ALA A 106 1.82 -12.93 -9.04
C ALA A 106 2.38 -12.35 -10.33
N ASN A 107 3.23 -13.17 -10.97
CA ASN A 107 3.66 -12.99 -12.32
C ASN A 107 2.91 -13.98 -13.22
N ILE A 108 2.44 -13.50 -14.36
CA ILE A 108 1.62 -14.30 -15.27
C ILE A 108 2.47 -14.71 -16.46
N THR A 109 2.44 -15.99 -16.79
CA THR A 109 3.04 -16.52 -18.01
C THR A 109 2.01 -17.33 -18.79
N GLU A 110 2.00 -17.17 -20.11
CA GLU A 110 1.11 -17.92 -20.99
C GLU A 110 1.61 -19.38 -21.11
N ALA A 111 0.74 -20.35 -20.85
CA ALA A 111 1.11 -21.75 -20.94
C ALA A 111 1.34 -22.14 -22.42
N ALA A 112 2.41 -22.89 -22.68
CA ALA A 112 2.73 -23.33 -24.03
C ALA A 112 1.67 -24.29 -24.59
N ASP A 113 1.37 -24.09 -25.88
CA ASP A 113 0.87 -25.10 -26.82
C ASP A 113 -0.56 -25.62 -26.60
N GLN A 114 -1.57 -24.82 -27.00
CA GLN A 114 -2.97 -25.21 -26.91
C GLN A 114 -3.81 -24.84 -28.14
N THR A 115 -4.83 -25.67 -28.39
CA THR A 115 -5.77 -25.52 -29.50
C THR A 115 -6.75 -24.39 -29.23
N ALA A 116 -7.32 -24.34 -28.02
CA ALA A 116 -8.22 -23.28 -27.61
C ALA A 116 -7.47 -22.03 -27.11
N ARG A 117 -8.16 -20.89 -27.16
CA ARG A 117 -7.61 -19.56 -26.88
C ARG A 117 -8.67 -18.64 -26.32
N TRP A 118 -8.25 -17.72 -25.47
CA TRP A 118 -9.08 -16.58 -25.09
C TRP A 118 -8.95 -15.47 -26.14
N VAL A 119 -10.08 -14.88 -26.52
CA VAL A 119 -10.14 -13.64 -27.29
C VAL A 119 -10.68 -12.56 -26.37
N GLN A 120 -9.86 -11.58 -26.05
CA GLN A 120 -10.12 -10.58 -25.02
C GLN A 120 -10.13 -9.17 -25.60
N VAL A 121 -11.00 -8.32 -25.06
CA VAL A 121 -10.98 -6.87 -25.26
C VAL A 121 -11.03 -6.19 -23.90
N ASP A 122 -10.07 -5.30 -23.64
CA ASP A 122 -10.03 -4.50 -22.42
C ASP A 122 -10.82 -3.22 -22.61
N LEU A 123 -11.54 -2.84 -21.57
CA LEU A 123 -12.47 -1.73 -21.56
C LEU A 123 -12.03 -0.73 -20.48
N HIS A 124 -12.08 0.56 -20.83
CA HIS A 124 -11.75 1.66 -19.95
C HIS A 124 -12.75 2.80 -20.12
N ASP A 125 -13.48 3.12 -19.05
CA ASP A 125 -14.29 4.32 -19.00
C ASP A 125 -13.45 5.48 -18.46
N LEU A 126 -12.86 6.29 -19.36
CA LEU A 126 -12.03 7.44 -18.95
C LEU A 126 -12.86 8.55 -18.29
N LYS A 127 -14.15 8.65 -18.64
CA LYS A 127 -15.03 9.73 -18.22
C LYS A 127 -16.39 9.16 -17.85
N PRO A 128 -16.46 8.41 -16.73
CA PRO A 128 -17.70 7.81 -16.31
C PRO A 128 -18.78 8.88 -16.17
N ARG A 129 -20.02 8.48 -16.44
CA ARG A 129 -21.17 9.34 -16.19
C ARG A 129 -21.34 9.50 -14.67
N HIS A 130 -21.78 10.67 -14.25
CA HIS A 130 -22.08 11.00 -12.86
C HIS A 130 -23.41 11.75 -12.80
N GLN A 131 -24.04 11.76 -11.64
CA GLN A 131 -25.29 12.48 -11.43
C GLN A 131 -25.20 13.37 -10.19
N ILE A 132 -25.65 14.61 -10.34
CA ILE A 132 -25.91 15.50 -9.21
C ILE A 132 -27.41 15.75 -9.15
N ARG A 133 -28.00 15.40 -8.01
CA ARG A 133 -29.39 15.68 -7.71
C ARG A 133 -29.48 16.96 -6.89
N PHE A 134 -30.14 17.96 -7.43
CA PHE A 134 -30.48 19.19 -6.74
C PHE A 134 -31.90 19.09 -6.18
N ASP A 135 -32.04 19.28 -4.88
CA ASP A 135 -33.34 19.42 -4.23
C ASP A 135 -33.88 20.84 -4.47
N LEU A 136 -34.32 21.10 -5.69
CA LEU A 136 -34.91 22.36 -6.14
C LEU A 136 -36.17 22.07 -6.94
N ALA A 137 -37.16 22.97 -6.86
CA ALA A 137 -38.37 22.85 -7.65
C ALA A 137 -38.02 22.91 -9.15
N TYR A 138 -38.52 21.94 -9.93
CA TYR A 138 -38.30 21.87 -11.38
C TYR A 138 -38.80 23.13 -12.13
N ALA A 139 -39.75 23.86 -11.55
CA ALA A 139 -40.22 25.15 -12.05
C ALA A 139 -39.08 26.15 -12.31
N THR A 140 -37.96 26.04 -11.57
CA THR A 140 -36.75 26.86 -11.72
C THR A 140 -36.09 26.71 -13.10
N VAL A 141 -36.23 25.55 -13.75
CA VAL A 141 -35.56 25.19 -15.02
C VAL A 141 -36.54 24.68 -16.09
N LYS A 142 -37.85 24.96 -15.92
CA LYS A 142 -38.91 24.42 -16.78
C LYS A 142 -38.78 24.88 -18.23
N ALA A 143 -38.52 26.18 -18.46
CA ALA A 143 -38.35 26.76 -19.79
C ALA A 143 -36.97 26.42 -20.36
N ALA A 144 -36.89 26.11 -21.66
CA ALA A 144 -35.66 25.61 -22.30
C ALA A 144 -34.49 26.61 -22.24
N ASP A 145 -34.78 27.90 -22.42
CA ASP A 145 -33.82 29.00 -22.30
C ASP A 145 -33.27 29.14 -20.88
N LYS A 146 -34.15 29.04 -19.87
CA LYS A 146 -33.78 29.07 -18.45
C LYS A 146 -32.97 27.85 -18.06
N ARG A 147 -33.34 26.67 -18.57
CA ARG A 147 -32.63 25.41 -18.35
C ARG A 147 -31.20 25.51 -18.86
N LYS A 148 -31.00 25.92 -20.11
CA LYS A 148 -29.66 26.06 -20.70
C LYS A 148 -28.80 27.05 -19.91
N LYS A 149 -29.30 28.25 -19.62
CA LYS A 149 -28.59 29.25 -18.82
C LYS A 149 -28.21 28.74 -17.43
N TRP A 150 -29.11 28.01 -16.78
CA TRP A 150 -28.86 27.42 -15.48
C TRP A 150 -27.79 26.31 -15.57
N THR A 151 -27.91 25.40 -16.52
CA THR A 151 -26.92 24.33 -16.78
C THR A 151 -25.54 24.93 -17.06
N ASP A 152 -25.43 25.90 -17.97
CA ASP A 152 -24.17 26.56 -18.31
C ASP A 152 -23.54 27.23 -17.06
N SER A 153 -24.37 27.83 -16.20
CA SER A 153 -23.88 28.45 -14.97
C SER A 153 -23.39 27.43 -13.94
N ILE A 154 -24.06 26.28 -13.81
CA ILE A 154 -23.65 25.19 -12.92
C ILE A 154 -22.33 24.58 -13.43
N MET A 155 -22.23 24.31 -14.72
CA MET A 155 -21.01 23.77 -15.34
C MET A 155 -19.80 24.67 -15.13
N ASN A 156 -19.97 25.99 -15.27
CA ASN A 156 -18.89 26.95 -15.03
C ASN A 156 -18.44 26.99 -13.56
N ASP A 157 -19.37 26.83 -12.60
CA ASP A 157 -19.00 26.71 -11.20
C ASP A 157 -18.26 25.39 -10.92
N ILE A 158 -18.70 24.27 -11.51
CA ILE A 158 -18.01 22.97 -11.38
C ILE A 158 -16.59 23.07 -11.96
N GLN A 159 -16.45 23.55 -13.20
CA GLN A 159 -15.16 23.70 -13.86
C GLN A 159 -14.18 24.56 -13.05
N LYS A 160 -14.66 25.60 -12.36
CA LYS A 160 -13.82 26.42 -11.49
C LYS A 160 -13.45 25.74 -10.18
N ALA A 161 -14.32 24.88 -9.66
CA ALA A 161 -14.09 24.18 -8.41
C ALA A 161 -13.08 23.02 -8.58
N VAL A 162 -13.17 22.29 -9.70
CA VAL A 162 -12.41 21.03 -9.91
C VAL A 162 -11.51 21.06 -11.15
N SER A 163 -11.39 22.21 -11.83
CA SER A 163 -10.52 22.38 -13.00
C SER A 163 -10.85 21.53 -14.25
N GLU A 164 -11.93 20.74 -14.24
CA GLU A 164 -12.44 19.99 -15.39
C GLU A 164 -13.89 20.37 -15.68
N ALA A 165 -14.21 20.64 -16.95
CA ALA A 165 -15.58 20.95 -17.38
C ALA A 165 -16.38 19.64 -17.54
N PRO A 166 -17.59 19.55 -16.96
CA PRO A 166 -18.48 18.43 -17.22
C PRO A 166 -18.82 18.30 -18.72
N LEU A 167 -18.90 17.07 -19.24
CA LEU A 167 -19.31 16.80 -20.63
C LEU A 167 -20.73 16.20 -20.67
N ASP A 168 -21.37 16.21 -21.84
CA ASP A 168 -22.66 15.56 -22.12
C ASP A 168 -23.79 15.81 -21.10
N CYS A 169 -23.88 17.06 -20.65
CA CYS A 169 -24.80 17.46 -19.59
C CYS A 169 -26.28 17.31 -19.97
N LYS A 170 -27.03 16.50 -19.22
CA LYS A 170 -28.48 16.29 -19.39
C LYS A 170 -29.24 16.60 -18.11
N VAL A 171 -30.43 17.20 -18.23
CA VAL A 171 -31.28 17.59 -17.10
C VAL A 171 -32.62 16.86 -17.14
N PHE A 172 -32.92 16.09 -16.08
CA PHE A 172 -34.17 15.32 -15.95
C PHE A 172 -35.20 16.00 -15.05
N ALA A 173 -36.49 15.63 -15.20
CA ALA A 173 -37.62 16.22 -14.49
C ALA A 173 -38.00 15.45 -13.20
N GLY A 174 -38.69 16.14 -12.28
CA GLY A 174 -39.04 15.63 -10.94
C GLY A 174 -38.26 16.38 -9.86
N SER A 175 -37.04 15.91 -9.59
CA SER A 175 -35.94 16.69 -9.00
C SER A 175 -34.95 17.07 -10.10
N ILE A 176 -34.32 18.24 -10.02
CA ILE A 176 -33.34 18.64 -11.04
C ILE A 176 -32.13 17.71 -10.92
N ILE A 177 -32.02 16.73 -11.82
CA ILE A 177 -30.87 15.82 -11.89
C ILE A 177 -30.03 16.26 -13.06
N LEU A 178 -28.77 16.61 -12.80
CA LEU A 178 -27.77 16.89 -13.81
C LEU A 178 -26.90 15.65 -13.99
N GLU A 179 -27.03 14.98 -15.12
CA GLU A 179 -26.11 13.92 -15.55
C GLU A 179 -25.02 14.51 -16.41
N PHE A 180 -23.77 14.09 -16.22
CA PHE A 180 -22.61 14.57 -16.96
C PHE A 180 -21.47 13.55 -16.94
N GLN A 181 -20.50 13.68 -17.84
CA GLN A 181 -19.29 12.87 -17.86
C GLN A 181 -18.09 13.66 -17.30
N MET A 182 -17.28 13.03 -16.47
CA MET A 182 -15.97 13.55 -16.03
C MET A 182 -15.10 12.44 -15.47
N THR A 183 -13.79 12.70 -15.32
CA THR A 183 -12.87 11.76 -14.69
C THR A 183 -13.28 11.47 -13.23
N ARG A 184 -13.05 10.24 -12.75
CA ARG A 184 -13.44 9.82 -11.39
C ARG A 184 -12.79 10.69 -10.31
N GLU A 185 -11.52 11.06 -10.49
CA GLU A 185 -10.80 11.94 -9.57
C GLU A 185 -11.49 13.29 -9.40
N GLN A 186 -11.91 13.91 -10.50
CA GLN A 186 -12.60 15.20 -10.44
C GLN A 186 -14.04 15.08 -9.94
N ALA A 187 -14.68 13.93 -10.18
CA ALA A 187 -15.97 13.61 -9.59
C ALA A 187 -15.90 13.47 -8.06
N ASP A 188 -14.87 12.80 -7.55
CA ASP A 188 -14.65 12.65 -6.11
C ASP A 188 -14.29 13.99 -5.45
N GLU A 189 -13.47 14.82 -6.10
CA GLU A 189 -13.20 16.20 -5.65
C GLU A 189 -14.48 17.05 -5.67
N LEU A 190 -15.34 16.89 -6.68
CA LEU A 190 -16.62 17.59 -6.74
C LEU A 190 -17.55 17.13 -5.60
N ALA A 191 -17.61 15.82 -5.32
CA ALA A 191 -18.36 15.29 -4.19
C ALA A 191 -17.84 15.88 -2.86
N ARG A 192 -16.51 15.99 -2.70
CA ARG A 192 -15.88 16.63 -1.54
C ARG A 192 -16.26 18.10 -1.43
N GLN A 193 -16.24 18.85 -2.54
CA GLN A 193 -16.65 20.27 -2.58
C GLN A 193 -18.13 20.44 -2.20
N ILE A 194 -19.01 19.52 -2.57
CA ILE A 194 -20.43 19.56 -2.19
C ILE A 194 -20.63 19.25 -0.69
N GLN A 195 -19.78 18.41 -0.10
CA GLN A 195 -19.90 18.00 1.31
C GLN A 195 -19.23 18.98 2.29
N ASP A 196 -18.17 19.68 1.87
CA ASP A 196 -17.39 20.59 2.71
C ASP A 196 -18.03 22.01 2.75
N PRO A 197 -18.56 22.47 3.90
CA PRO A 197 -19.18 23.80 4.01
C PRO A 197 -18.25 24.97 3.71
N SER A 198 -16.94 24.75 3.80
CA SER A 198 -15.90 25.77 3.55
C SER A 198 -15.39 25.76 2.11
N SER A 199 -15.89 24.85 1.27
CA SER A 199 -15.45 24.67 -0.10
C SER A 199 -15.69 25.90 -0.97
N TRP A 200 -14.97 26.00 -2.09
CA TRP A 200 -15.17 27.10 -3.04
C TRP A 200 -16.60 27.08 -3.60
N LEU A 201 -17.13 25.88 -3.90
CA LEU A 201 -18.45 25.68 -4.48
C LEU A 201 -19.57 26.22 -3.56
N LEU A 202 -19.44 26.05 -2.24
CA LEU A 202 -20.43 26.49 -1.25
C LEU A 202 -20.22 27.92 -0.73
N THR A 203 -19.02 28.48 -0.86
CA THR A 203 -18.71 29.84 -0.37
C THR A 203 -18.68 30.90 -1.48
N LYS A 204 -18.00 30.61 -2.59
CA LYS A 204 -17.67 31.55 -3.68
C LYS A 204 -18.41 31.27 -4.98
N GLY A 205 -18.92 30.06 -5.19
CA GLY A 205 -19.67 29.66 -6.39
C GLY A 205 -20.93 30.53 -6.62
N LYS A 206 -21.24 30.83 -7.88
CA LYS A 206 -22.44 31.64 -8.23
C LYS A 206 -23.73 30.93 -7.82
N ASN A 207 -23.76 29.61 -7.94
CA ASN A 207 -24.89 28.74 -7.62
C ASN A 207 -24.79 28.09 -6.25
N ARG A 208 -24.05 28.67 -5.29
CA ARG A 208 -23.83 28.09 -3.95
C ARG A 208 -25.10 27.61 -3.25
N LYS A 209 -26.23 28.33 -3.38
CA LYS A 209 -27.52 27.92 -2.78
C LYS A 209 -28.08 26.63 -3.39
N ALA A 210 -27.83 26.39 -4.68
CA ALA A 210 -28.19 25.15 -5.34
C ALA A 210 -27.31 24.00 -4.83
N PHE A 211 -26.00 24.21 -4.75
CA PHE A 211 -25.04 23.20 -4.27
C PHE A 211 -25.20 22.84 -2.79
N GLN A 212 -25.65 23.78 -1.94
CA GLN A 212 -26.03 23.49 -0.54
C GLN A 212 -27.16 22.45 -0.42
N ARG A 213 -27.94 22.28 -1.50
CA ARG A 213 -29.05 21.33 -1.61
C ARG A 213 -28.79 20.28 -2.68
N ALA A 214 -27.52 20.11 -3.06
CA ALA A 214 -27.11 19.11 -4.03
C ALA A 214 -26.61 17.86 -3.31
N THR A 215 -26.87 16.71 -3.92
CA THR A 215 -26.29 15.43 -3.53
C THR A 215 -25.71 14.78 -4.76
N MET A 216 -24.45 14.35 -4.67
CA MET A 216 -23.82 13.60 -5.74
C MET A 216 -24.23 12.13 -5.60
N GLN A 217 -24.69 11.55 -6.70
CA GLN A 217 -25.02 10.13 -6.80
C GLN A 217 -23.93 9.47 -7.64
N SER A 218 -23.31 8.43 -7.08
CA SER A 218 -22.39 7.59 -7.83
C SER A 218 -23.19 6.81 -8.86
N VAL A 219 -22.87 6.98 -10.13
CA VAL A 219 -23.39 6.11 -11.19
C VAL A 219 -22.62 4.81 -11.14
N GLU A 220 -23.32 3.73 -11.51
CA GLU A 220 -22.75 2.39 -11.59
C GLU A 220 -21.45 2.41 -12.40
N ALA A 221 -20.38 1.93 -11.77
CA ALA A 221 -19.06 1.89 -12.39
C ALA A 221 -19.07 0.88 -13.54
N LEU A 222 -18.26 1.10 -14.59
CA LEU A 222 -18.17 0.17 -15.72
C LEU A 222 -17.96 -1.27 -15.25
N GLY A 223 -17.08 -1.46 -14.27
CA GLY A 223 -16.77 -2.76 -13.71
C GLY A 223 -17.98 -3.46 -13.08
N GLN A 224 -18.84 -2.72 -12.38
CA GLN A 224 -20.08 -3.29 -11.81
C GLN A 224 -21.04 -3.74 -12.91
N ARG A 225 -21.18 -2.91 -13.95
CA ARG A 225 -21.98 -3.27 -15.13
C ARG A 225 -21.44 -4.52 -15.83
N LEU A 226 -20.11 -4.65 -15.95
CA LEU A 226 -19.47 -5.83 -16.56
C LEU A 226 -19.64 -7.09 -15.70
N SER A 227 -19.63 -6.96 -14.38
CA SER A 227 -19.87 -8.08 -13.45
C SER A 227 -21.34 -8.51 -13.38
N ALA A 228 -22.27 -7.72 -13.92
CA ALA A 228 -23.69 -8.05 -13.90
C ALA A 228 -24.02 -9.21 -14.86
N THR A 229 -24.71 -10.25 -14.34
CA THR A 229 -25.16 -11.41 -15.13
C THR A 229 -26.00 -11.00 -16.34
N SER A 230 -26.89 -10.00 -16.18
CA SER A 230 -27.72 -9.48 -17.26
C SER A 230 -26.92 -8.88 -18.42
N PHE A 231 -25.78 -8.23 -18.13
CA PHE A 231 -24.92 -7.69 -19.17
C PHE A 231 -24.22 -8.82 -19.93
N ARG A 232 -23.74 -9.84 -19.22
CA ARG A 232 -23.14 -11.03 -19.85
C ARG A 232 -24.13 -11.74 -20.77
N GLU A 233 -25.37 -11.94 -20.31
CA GLU A 233 -26.45 -12.52 -21.11
C GLU A 233 -26.75 -11.69 -22.36
N GLU A 234 -26.75 -10.35 -22.25
CA GLU A 234 -26.92 -9.46 -23.41
C GLU A 234 -25.76 -9.61 -24.42
N VAL A 235 -24.51 -9.69 -23.93
CA VAL A 235 -23.34 -9.92 -24.80
C VAL A 235 -23.44 -11.28 -25.48
N GLU A 236 -23.74 -12.36 -24.74
CA GLU A 236 -23.97 -13.70 -25.29
C GLU A 236 -25.08 -13.70 -26.34
N GLU A 237 -26.15 -12.94 -26.11
CA GLU A 237 -27.27 -12.86 -27.02
C GLU A 237 -26.88 -12.20 -28.36
N ARG A 238 -25.99 -11.21 -28.31
CA ARG A 238 -25.48 -10.54 -29.50
C ARG A 238 -24.39 -11.34 -30.21
N ILE A 239 -23.61 -12.13 -29.49
CA ILE A 239 -22.60 -13.05 -30.03
C ILE A 239 -23.23 -14.43 -30.31
N LYS A 240 -24.30 -14.46 -31.10
CA LYS A 240 -24.92 -15.72 -31.57
C LYS A 240 -24.22 -16.23 -32.83
N SER A 241 -23.52 -17.36 -32.72
CA SER A 241 -23.05 -18.13 -33.87
C SER A 241 -23.93 -19.35 -34.11
N LYS A 242 -24.14 -19.69 -35.40
CA LYS A 242 -24.84 -20.92 -35.79
C LYS A 242 -23.95 -22.17 -35.68
N THR A 243 -22.63 -21.98 -35.67
CA THR A 243 -21.66 -23.08 -35.80
C THR A 243 -21.03 -23.48 -34.47
N PHE A 244 -20.97 -22.57 -33.49
CA PHE A 244 -20.44 -22.86 -32.16
C PHE A 244 -21.03 -21.90 -31.12
N LYS A 245 -21.03 -22.30 -29.84
CA LYS A 245 -21.45 -21.44 -28.74
C LYS A 245 -20.20 -20.95 -27.98
N PRO A 246 -19.80 -19.68 -28.13
CA PRO A 246 -18.66 -19.14 -27.39
C PRO A 246 -19.00 -19.03 -25.90
N ARG A 247 -18.01 -19.32 -25.03
CA ARG A 247 -18.14 -19.07 -23.61
C ARG A 247 -17.72 -17.63 -23.32
N VAL A 248 -18.70 -16.75 -23.12
CA VAL A 248 -18.44 -15.33 -22.83
C VAL A 248 -18.22 -15.18 -21.33
N VAL A 249 -17.16 -14.48 -20.98
CA VAL A 249 -16.85 -14.10 -19.61
C VAL A 249 -16.62 -12.60 -19.56
N THR A 250 -17.12 -11.98 -18.50
CA THR A 250 -16.99 -10.55 -18.25
C THR A 250 -16.43 -10.34 -16.86
N VAL A 251 -15.42 -9.49 -16.74
CA VAL A 251 -14.82 -9.10 -15.46
C VAL A 251 -14.70 -7.60 -15.40
N GLY A 252 -14.83 -7.04 -14.21
CA GLY A 252 -14.88 -5.59 -14.05
C GLY A 252 -14.57 -5.12 -12.64
N GLN A 253 -13.79 -4.05 -12.54
CA GLN A 253 -13.52 -3.36 -11.29
C GLN A 253 -13.38 -1.85 -11.54
N GLY A 254 -14.14 -1.06 -10.77
CA GLY A 254 -14.15 0.40 -10.94
C GLY A 254 -14.52 0.78 -12.37
N ASP A 255 -13.69 1.58 -13.02
CA ASP A 255 -13.91 2.08 -14.39
C ASP A 255 -13.21 1.25 -15.47
N ARG A 256 -12.78 0.04 -15.13
CA ARG A 256 -12.08 -0.87 -16.02
C ARG A 256 -12.70 -2.26 -16.00
N GLY A 257 -12.46 -3.01 -17.06
CA GLY A 257 -12.77 -4.43 -17.09
C GLY A 257 -12.43 -5.03 -18.44
N ALA A 258 -12.89 -6.25 -18.66
CA ALA A 258 -12.65 -6.97 -19.90
C ALA A 258 -13.83 -7.87 -20.25
N ILE A 259 -13.98 -8.08 -21.56
CA ILE A 259 -14.84 -9.12 -22.10
C ILE A 259 -13.93 -10.13 -22.79
N ALA A 260 -14.03 -11.39 -22.40
CA ALA A 260 -13.23 -12.48 -22.95
C ALA A 260 -14.12 -13.62 -23.43
N CYS A 261 -13.72 -14.26 -24.53
CA CYS A 261 -14.41 -15.41 -25.09
C CYS A 261 -13.42 -16.57 -25.30
N LEU A 262 -13.73 -17.74 -24.76
CA LEU A 262 -12.94 -18.95 -25.04
C LEU A 262 -13.41 -19.57 -26.36
N VAL A 263 -12.47 -19.81 -27.28
CA VAL A 263 -12.71 -20.38 -28.62
C VAL A 263 -11.75 -21.54 -28.89
N LYS A 264 -12.14 -22.49 -29.75
CA LYS A 264 -11.41 -23.76 -29.91
C LYS A 264 -10.26 -23.73 -30.90
N ASP A 265 -10.27 -22.79 -31.84
CA ASP A 265 -9.26 -22.70 -32.89
C ASP A 265 -9.07 -21.28 -33.43
N LYS A 266 -8.05 -21.10 -34.28
CA LYS A 266 -7.70 -19.81 -34.90
C LYS A 266 -8.79 -19.23 -35.82
N LYS A 267 -9.61 -20.08 -36.46
CA LYS A 267 -10.69 -19.60 -37.34
C LYS A 267 -11.81 -19.01 -36.50
N GLU A 268 -12.20 -19.69 -35.42
CA GLU A 268 -13.15 -19.17 -34.44
C GLU A 268 -12.63 -17.88 -33.79
N ALA A 269 -11.34 -17.82 -33.45
CA ALA A 269 -10.72 -16.61 -32.89
C ALA A 269 -10.82 -15.40 -33.83
N LYS A 270 -10.51 -15.58 -35.11
CA LYS A 270 -10.61 -14.49 -36.11
C LYS A 270 -12.05 -14.02 -36.30
N TRP A 271 -13.02 -14.92 -36.23
CA TRP A 271 -14.44 -14.55 -36.27
C TRP A 271 -14.83 -13.79 -35.00
N MET A 272 -14.40 -14.28 -33.83
CA MET A 272 -14.72 -13.71 -32.52
C MET A 272 -14.19 -12.28 -32.38
N LYS A 273 -12.97 -12.00 -32.83
CA LYS A 273 -12.40 -10.64 -32.81
C LYS A 273 -13.31 -9.61 -33.48
N LYS A 274 -13.88 -9.96 -34.63
CA LYS A 274 -14.81 -9.07 -35.36
C LYS A 274 -16.14 -8.91 -34.62
N GLN A 275 -16.64 -9.97 -33.98
CA GLN A 275 -17.89 -9.90 -33.22
C GLN A 275 -17.73 -9.07 -31.96
N LEU A 276 -16.67 -9.30 -31.17
CA LEU A 276 -16.40 -8.54 -29.96
C LEU A 276 -16.25 -7.04 -30.27
N ASP A 277 -15.44 -6.66 -31.26
CA ASP A 277 -15.33 -5.24 -31.68
C ASP A 277 -16.70 -4.65 -32.05
N SER A 278 -17.51 -5.37 -32.84
CA SER A 278 -18.84 -4.88 -33.22
C SER A 278 -19.82 -4.77 -32.04
N VAL A 279 -19.78 -5.72 -31.11
CA VAL A 279 -20.67 -5.77 -29.94
C VAL A 279 -20.30 -4.69 -28.94
N VAL A 280 -19.01 -4.53 -28.63
CA VAL A 280 -18.52 -3.48 -27.73
C VAL A 280 -18.89 -2.10 -28.25
N ARG A 281 -18.65 -1.80 -29.54
CA ARG A 281 -19.02 -0.50 -30.14
C ARG A 281 -20.52 -0.18 -30.05
N LYS A 282 -21.39 -1.20 -30.03
CA LYS A 282 -22.84 -1.03 -29.97
C LYS A 282 -23.41 -0.99 -28.56
N LEU A 283 -22.78 -1.69 -27.61
CA LEU A 283 -23.25 -1.79 -26.23
C LEU A 283 -22.65 -0.72 -25.32
N LEU A 284 -21.45 -0.27 -25.67
CA LEU A 284 -20.57 0.56 -24.87
C LEU A 284 -20.05 1.73 -25.71
N GLU A 285 -20.96 2.50 -26.32
CA GLU A 285 -20.64 3.63 -27.21
C GLU A 285 -19.75 4.70 -26.54
N ASP A 286 -19.86 4.85 -25.22
CA ASP A 286 -19.15 5.84 -24.42
C ASP A 286 -17.84 5.31 -23.77
N VAL A 287 -17.46 4.06 -24.05
CA VAL A 287 -16.33 3.39 -23.37
C VAL A 287 -15.18 3.21 -24.36
N GLU A 288 -13.97 3.58 -23.95
CA GLU A 288 -12.77 3.29 -24.72
C GLU A 288 -12.36 1.83 -24.56
N PHE A 289 -11.80 1.24 -25.61
CA PHE A 289 -11.37 -0.14 -25.55
C PHE A 289 -10.13 -0.40 -26.40
N THR A 290 -9.35 -1.40 -25.99
CA THR A 290 -8.12 -1.81 -26.67
C THR A 290 -8.42 -2.63 -27.92
N GLU A 291 -7.39 -2.88 -28.75
CA GLU A 291 -7.52 -3.87 -29.81
C GLU A 291 -7.82 -5.25 -29.22
N VAL A 292 -8.61 -6.05 -29.94
CA VAL A 292 -8.96 -7.39 -29.46
C VAL A 292 -7.75 -8.33 -29.57
N VAL A 293 -7.26 -8.83 -28.44
CA VAL A 293 -6.05 -9.65 -28.32
C VAL A 293 -6.41 -11.14 -28.16
N GLU A 294 -5.50 -12.03 -28.55
CA GLU A 294 -5.57 -13.47 -28.29
C GLU A 294 -4.62 -13.84 -27.16
N HIS A 295 -5.08 -14.70 -26.24
CA HIS A 295 -4.27 -15.30 -25.18
C HIS A 295 -4.39 -16.83 -25.22
N SER A 296 -3.39 -17.52 -24.70
CA SER A 296 -3.46 -18.96 -24.40
C SER A 296 -4.66 -19.32 -23.52
N GLU A 297 -5.16 -20.55 -23.63
CA GLU A 297 -6.30 -21.04 -22.83
C GLU A 297 -6.01 -21.09 -21.33
N TYR A 298 -4.74 -21.35 -20.96
CA TYR A 298 -4.29 -21.41 -19.57
C TYR A 298 -3.17 -20.44 -19.31
N LEU A 299 -3.18 -19.91 -18.09
CA LEU A 299 -2.11 -19.08 -17.55
C LEU A 299 -1.43 -19.82 -16.41
N ASP A 300 -0.11 -19.75 -16.38
CA ASP A 300 0.72 -20.12 -15.24
C ASP A 300 0.91 -18.85 -14.39
N VAL A 301 0.32 -18.88 -13.20
CA VAL A 301 0.32 -17.83 -12.19
C VAL A 301 1.39 -18.18 -11.16
N ASP A 302 2.58 -17.60 -11.34
CA ASP A 302 3.69 -17.70 -10.40
C ASP A 302 3.46 -16.74 -9.24
N PHE A 303 2.94 -17.26 -8.14
CA PHE A 303 2.49 -16.47 -7.00
C PHE A 303 3.55 -16.43 -5.90
N SER A 304 3.53 -15.34 -5.13
CA SER A 304 4.21 -15.23 -3.83
C SER A 304 3.27 -14.63 -2.79
N VAL A 305 3.43 -15.08 -1.54
CA VAL A 305 2.60 -14.70 -0.39
C VAL A 305 3.51 -14.27 0.75
N ASP A 306 3.33 -13.03 1.18
CA ASP A 306 4.10 -12.44 2.27
C ASP A 306 3.52 -12.85 3.63
N ILE A 307 4.29 -13.62 4.41
CA ILE A 307 3.89 -14.09 5.73
C ILE A 307 4.58 -13.27 6.81
N MET A 308 3.79 -12.51 7.57
CA MET A 308 4.29 -11.64 8.65
C MET A 308 4.52 -12.37 9.98
N ASP A 309 3.97 -13.59 10.13
CA ASP A 309 4.10 -14.37 11.36
C ASP A 309 4.87 -15.66 11.06
N CYS A 310 6.11 -15.74 11.56
CA CYS A 310 6.93 -16.94 11.43
C CYS A 310 6.16 -18.24 11.79
N GLY A 311 6.29 -19.26 10.92
CA GLY A 311 5.73 -20.59 11.15
C GLY A 311 4.31 -20.81 10.60
N LYS A 312 3.62 -19.76 10.12
CA LYS A 312 2.35 -19.94 9.38
C LYS A 312 2.54 -20.42 7.94
N GLY A 313 3.74 -20.26 7.36
CA GLY A 313 3.99 -20.62 5.97
C GLY A 313 3.71 -22.10 5.68
N ARG A 314 4.05 -23.00 6.62
CA ARG A 314 3.79 -24.44 6.47
C ARG A 314 2.31 -24.76 6.28
N GLY A 315 1.42 -24.17 7.08
CA GLY A 315 -0.03 -24.42 6.97
C GLY A 315 -0.61 -23.91 5.65
N ILE A 316 -0.06 -22.81 5.13
CA ILE A 316 -0.44 -22.25 3.83
C ILE A 316 0.07 -23.14 2.69
N VAL A 317 1.31 -23.62 2.77
CA VAL A 317 1.86 -24.60 1.82
C VAL A 317 0.99 -25.85 1.77
N GLU A 318 0.67 -26.44 2.92
CA GLU A 318 -0.20 -27.62 3.01
C GLU A 318 -1.59 -27.35 2.41
N THR A 319 -2.15 -26.15 2.65
CA THR A 319 -3.43 -25.73 2.07
C THR A 319 -3.35 -25.61 0.55
N LEU A 320 -2.34 -24.94 -0.01
CA LEU A 320 -2.20 -24.71 -1.44
C LEU A 320 -1.80 -25.96 -2.24
N GLN A 321 -1.18 -26.94 -1.58
CA GLN A 321 -0.91 -28.25 -2.17
C GLN A 321 -2.11 -29.20 -2.13
N ASN A 322 -3.13 -28.91 -1.30
CA ASN A 322 -4.34 -29.73 -1.23
C ASN A 322 -5.22 -29.51 -2.49
N PRO A 323 -5.52 -30.56 -3.28
CA PRO A 323 -6.40 -30.45 -4.45
C PRO A 323 -7.79 -29.86 -4.12
N GLU A 324 -8.32 -30.11 -2.93
CA GLU A 324 -9.61 -29.54 -2.50
C GLU A 324 -9.56 -28.01 -2.44
N SER A 325 -8.40 -27.43 -2.10
CA SER A 325 -8.23 -25.98 -2.08
C SER A 325 -8.24 -25.40 -3.49
N THR A 326 -7.59 -26.05 -4.47
CA THR A 326 -7.65 -25.62 -5.87
C THR A 326 -9.06 -25.72 -6.44
N THR A 327 -9.80 -26.78 -6.09
CA THR A 327 -11.23 -26.91 -6.44
C THR A 327 -12.05 -25.79 -5.80
N LYS A 328 -11.81 -25.49 -4.51
CA LYS A 328 -12.49 -24.39 -3.83
C LYS A 328 -12.25 -23.03 -4.50
N ILE A 329 -11.03 -22.75 -4.96
CA ILE A 329 -10.73 -21.51 -5.70
C ILE A 329 -11.56 -21.45 -6.99
N ALA A 330 -11.59 -22.54 -7.75
CA ALA A 330 -12.39 -22.64 -8.97
C ALA A 330 -13.90 -22.47 -8.70
N ASP A 331 -14.42 -23.11 -7.64
CA ASP A 331 -15.82 -23.02 -7.23
C ASP A 331 -16.21 -21.59 -6.84
N LEU A 332 -15.35 -20.89 -6.10
CA LEU A 332 -15.59 -19.48 -5.73
C LEU A 332 -15.66 -18.58 -6.97
N MET A 333 -14.76 -18.78 -7.93
CA MET A 333 -14.79 -18.05 -9.21
C MET A 333 -16.04 -18.37 -10.03
N ALA A 334 -16.47 -19.63 -10.06
CA ALA A 334 -17.69 -20.03 -10.76
C ALA A 334 -18.95 -19.46 -10.08
N ILE A 335 -19.03 -19.48 -8.76
CA ILE A 335 -20.22 -19.04 -8.00
C ILE A 335 -20.36 -17.52 -8.04
N TYR A 336 -19.29 -16.78 -7.74
CA TYR A 336 -19.38 -15.33 -7.56
C TYR A 336 -19.15 -14.53 -8.84
N GLU A 337 -18.33 -15.06 -9.75
CA GLU A 337 -17.96 -14.35 -10.98
C GLU A 337 -18.54 -15.03 -12.23
N GLY A 338 -19.15 -16.21 -12.09
CA GLY A 338 -19.61 -17.03 -13.22
C GLY A 338 -18.47 -17.44 -14.15
N ILE A 339 -17.24 -17.55 -13.62
CA ILE A 339 -16.05 -17.97 -14.37
C ILE A 339 -15.79 -19.43 -14.04
N ASP A 340 -16.23 -20.31 -14.93
CA ASP A 340 -15.94 -21.74 -14.86
C ASP A 340 -14.46 -21.98 -15.21
N THR A 341 -13.59 -22.06 -14.21
CA THR A 341 -12.14 -22.24 -14.40
C THR A 341 -11.69 -23.58 -13.86
N ASN A 342 -10.61 -24.10 -14.41
CA ASN A 342 -9.91 -25.26 -13.86
C ASN A 342 -8.58 -24.78 -13.28
N VAL A 343 -8.37 -24.95 -11.98
CA VAL A 343 -7.15 -24.58 -11.28
C VAL A 343 -6.38 -25.85 -10.88
N SER A 344 -5.09 -25.89 -11.18
CA SER A 344 -4.20 -27.00 -10.86
C SER A 344 -2.84 -26.50 -10.41
N VAL A 345 -2.08 -27.34 -9.70
CA VAL A 345 -0.72 -27.00 -9.25
C VAL A 345 0.29 -27.43 -10.31
N VAL A 346 1.11 -26.49 -10.79
CA VAL A 346 2.23 -26.77 -11.71
C VAL A 346 3.53 -26.95 -10.94
N SER A 347 3.83 -25.99 -10.07
CA SER A 347 4.96 -26.05 -9.14
C SER A 347 4.41 -26.08 -7.73
N PRO A 348 4.76 -27.09 -6.92
CA PRO A 348 4.24 -27.22 -5.56
C PRO A 348 4.60 -25.99 -4.74
N ALA A 349 3.65 -25.54 -3.92
CA ALA A 349 3.91 -24.44 -3.01
C ALA A 349 5.08 -24.78 -2.08
N ALA A 350 5.98 -23.84 -1.85
CA ALA A 350 7.10 -23.97 -0.94
C ALA A 350 7.20 -22.71 -0.08
N SER A 351 7.83 -22.82 1.09
CA SER A 351 8.06 -21.68 1.96
C SER A 351 9.55 -21.52 2.26
N ARG A 352 9.98 -20.27 2.42
CA ARG A 352 11.34 -19.95 2.88
C ARG A 352 11.35 -18.70 3.72
N LYS A 353 12.33 -18.60 4.62
CA LYS A 353 12.60 -17.35 5.32
C LYS A 353 13.17 -16.31 4.34
N LEU A 354 12.83 -15.05 4.57
CA LEU A 354 13.49 -13.95 3.89
C LEU A 354 14.95 -13.87 4.35
N ALA A 355 15.88 -13.77 3.40
CA ALA A 355 17.32 -13.81 3.68
C ALA A 355 18.03 -12.70 2.93
N ASP A 356 18.32 -12.90 1.64
CA ASP A 356 19.08 -11.94 0.85
C ASP A 356 18.18 -10.88 0.22
N LEU A 357 18.43 -9.62 0.57
CA LEU A 357 17.77 -8.46 0.02
C LEU A 357 18.75 -7.62 -0.77
N GLU A 358 18.43 -7.30 -2.01
CA GLU A 358 19.17 -6.31 -2.78
C GLU A 358 18.54 -4.93 -2.58
N VAL A 359 19.33 -4.02 -2.02
CA VAL A 359 19.03 -2.60 -1.91
C VAL A 359 19.56 -1.92 -3.17
N VAL A 360 18.67 -1.28 -3.91
CA VAL A 360 19.01 -0.54 -5.12
C VAL A 360 18.66 0.93 -4.94
N LEU A 361 19.69 1.78 -5.04
CA LEU A 361 19.53 3.23 -5.09
C LEU A 361 19.76 3.68 -6.53
N ARG A 362 18.80 4.40 -7.12
CA ARG A 362 18.91 4.91 -8.50
C ARG A 362 18.79 6.42 -8.54
N TRP A 363 19.42 7.04 -9.53
CA TRP A 363 19.33 8.48 -9.77
C TRP A 363 19.48 8.78 -11.26
N SER A 364 19.34 10.05 -11.62
CA SER A 364 19.80 10.57 -12.91
C SER A 364 20.54 11.88 -12.72
N ALA A 365 21.60 12.13 -13.49
CA ALA A 365 22.32 13.39 -13.42
C ALA A 365 21.73 14.44 -14.37
N LYS A 366 21.67 15.71 -13.96
CA LYS A 366 21.28 16.83 -14.85
C LYS A 366 22.28 17.07 -15.99
N SER A 367 23.54 16.68 -15.80
CA SER A 367 24.57 16.75 -16.84
C SER A 367 25.57 15.61 -16.71
N ALA A 368 26.22 15.26 -17.83
CA ALA A 368 27.23 14.20 -17.87
C ALA A 368 28.48 14.49 -17.01
N ALA A 369 28.74 15.75 -16.67
CA ALA A 369 29.90 16.15 -15.86
C ALA A 369 29.75 15.85 -14.35
N VAL A 370 28.56 15.45 -13.90
CA VAL A 370 28.25 15.16 -12.49
C VAL A 370 28.12 13.64 -12.23
N MET A 371 28.36 12.80 -13.25
CA MET A 371 28.03 11.37 -13.17
C MET A 371 28.86 10.57 -12.15
N ASP A 372 30.10 10.97 -11.88
CA ASP A 372 30.99 10.25 -10.94
C ASP A 372 30.85 10.73 -9.48
N GLY A 373 29.82 11.53 -9.18
CA GLY A 373 29.75 12.33 -7.97
C GLY A 373 28.86 11.82 -6.84
N LEU A 374 28.26 10.62 -6.92
CA LEU A 374 27.42 10.06 -5.85
C LEU A 374 28.03 8.81 -5.24
N ASP A 375 28.11 8.82 -3.92
CA ASP A 375 28.48 7.68 -3.10
C ASP A 375 27.27 7.24 -2.28
N CYS A 376 27.10 5.93 -2.16
CA CYS A 376 26.03 5.33 -1.38
C CYS A 376 26.65 4.50 -0.26
N SER A 377 26.10 4.60 0.95
CA SER A 377 26.62 3.91 2.12
C SER A 377 25.50 3.34 2.98
N CYS A 378 25.78 2.23 3.67
CA CYS A 378 24.94 1.64 4.69
C CYS A 378 25.60 1.79 6.07
N TYR A 379 24.95 2.52 6.97
CA TYR A 379 25.39 2.71 8.36
C TYR A 379 24.61 1.76 9.28
N VAL A 380 25.34 0.95 10.06
CA VAL A 380 24.78 -0.10 10.91
C VAL A 380 24.89 0.28 12.38
N PHE A 381 23.78 0.12 13.11
CA PHE A 381 23.67 0.43 14.53
C PHE A 381 23.14 -0.76 15.33
N ALA A 382 23.66 -0.89 16.56
CA ALA A 382 23.05 -1.65 17.64
C ALA A 382 22.58 -0.66 18.70
N GLU A 383 21.28 -0.38 18.71
CA GLU A 383 20.68 0.67 19.55
C GLU A 383 21.38 2.02 19.28
N GLU A 384 21.89 2.71 20.31
CA GLU A 384 22.67 3.93 20.11
C GLU A 384 24.09 3.75 19.55
N HIS A 385 24.58 2.51 19.49
CA HIS A 385 25.99 2.24 19.19
C HIS A 385 26.21 2.07 17.69
N PHE A 386 27.01 2.96 17.11
CA PHE A 386 27.51 2.78 15.74
C PHE A 386 28.48 1.59 15.67
N LEU A 387 28.21 0.68 14.73
CA LEU A 387 28.98 -0.56 14.54
C LEU A 387 29.87 -0.55 13.30
N HIS A 388 29.31 -0.15 12.14
CA HIS A 388 29.99 -0.28 10.85
C HIS A 388 29.36 0.63 9.79
N CYS A 389 30.16 1.05 8.80
CA CYS A 389 29.71 1.69 7.58
C CYS A 389 30.23 0.89 6.38
N ALA A 390 29.32 0.46 5.49
CA ALA A 390 29.63 -0.24 4.26
C ALA A 390 29.34 0.66 3.05
N ASN A 391 30.32 0.85 2.17
CA ASN A 391 30.12 1.63 0.94
C ASN A 391 29.66 0.71 -0.21
N PHE A 392 28.85 1.27 -1.10
CA PHE A 392 28.29 0.57 -2.25
C PHE A 392 29.27 0.46 -3.43
N SER A 393 30.41 1.15 -3.40
CA SER A 393 31.33 1.26 -4.55
C SER A 393 32.69 0.59 -4.35
N ALA A 394 33.00 0.03 -3.16
CA ALA A 394 34.25 -0.69 -2.91
C ALA A 394 34.15 -1.66 -1.72
N PRO A 395 34.78 -2.85 -1.78
CA PRO A 395 35.05 -3.64 -0.59
C PRO A 395 35.95 -2.80 0.33
N SER A 396 35.49 -2.55 1.55
CA SER A 396 36.07 -1.58 2.49
C SER A 396 37.55 -1.86 2.78
N ALA A 397 38.46 -1.26 2.02
CA ALA A 397 39.85 -1.12 2.39
C ALA A 397 39.98 0.14 3.29
N GLY A 398 39.89 -0.05 4.61
CA GLY A 398 40.59 0.80 5.56
C GLY A 398 39.95 2.11 6.02
N GLN A 399 38.65 2.15 6.31
CA GLN A 399 38.09 3.21 7.18
C GLN A 399 37.44 2.60 8.43
N ASP A 400 38.27 1.95 9.27
CA ASP A 400 37.91 1.70 10.66
C ASP A 400 38.23 2.98 11.45
N ALA A 401 37.23 3.82 11.70
CA ALA A 401 37.36 4.91 12.65
C ALA A 401 37.52 4.31 14.06
N ALA A 402 38.77 4.23 14.51
CA ALA A 402 39.12 3.87 15.86
C ALA A 402 38.49 4.85 16.86
N GLN A 403 37.68 4.36 17.80
CA GLN A 403 37.66 4.92 19.16
C GLN A 403 37.04 4.01 20.23
N THR A 404 37.70 4.07 21.39
CA THR A 404 37.39 3.54 22.74
C THR A 404 37.74 2.06 23.02
N GLY A 405 38.93 1.89 23.59
CA GLY A 405 39.39 0.68 24.25
C GLY A 405 38.73 0.52 25.62
N ASN A 406 37.94 -0.53 25.77
CA ASN A 406 37.62 -1.18 27.03
C ASN A 406 37.27 -2.64 26.71
N LYS A 407 37.14 -3.52 27.71
CA LYS A 407 36.91 -4.97 27.52
C LYS A 407 35.71 -5.36 26.62
N ASP A 408 34.83 -4.41 26.29
CA ASP A 408 33.78 -4.48 25.24
C ASP A 408 34.33 -4.60 23.79
N SER A 409 35.63 -4.40 23.57
CA SER A 409 36.22 -4.37 22.22
C SER A 409 36.13 -5.71 21.49
N PHE A 410 36.24 -6.84 22.20
CA PHE A 410 36.21 -8.17 21.57
C PHE A 410 34.82 -8.54 21.05
N HIS A 411 33.77 -8.27 21.85
CA HIS A 411 32.40 -8.54 21.45
C HIS A 411 31.98 -7.62 20.29
N LYS A 412 32.38 -6.33 20.34
CA LYS A 412 32.15 -5.38 19.24
C LYS A 412 32.86 -5.82 17.96
N GLU A 413 34.09 -6.31 18.04
CA GLU A 413 34.84 -6.77 16.86
C GLU A 413 34.22 -8.03 16.24
N GLU A 414 33.77 -8.99 17.05
CA GLU A 414 33.06 -10.18 16.57
C GLU A 414 31.73 -9.81 15.92
N LEU A 415 30.98 -8.88 16.53
CA LEU A 415 29.72 -8.37 16.00
C LEU A 415 29.94 -7.66 14.66
N THR A 416 30.93 -6.77 14.56
CA THR A 416 31.30 -6.10 13.29
C THR A 416 31.72 -7.11 12.22
N LYS A 417 32.43 -8.20 12.57
CA LYS A 417 32.75 -9.27 11.61
C LYS A 417 31.51 -9.98 11.08
N LYS A 418 30.50 -10.23 11.93
CA LYS A 418 29.21 -10.80 11.49
C LYS A 418 28.45 -9.84 10.59
N VAL A 419 28.40 -8.56 10.93
CA VAL A 419 27.79 -7.50 10.08
C VAL A 419 28.47 -7.43 8.71
N LYS A 420 29.80 -7.41 8.66
CA LYS A 420 30.58 -7.39 7.40
C LYS A 420 30.31 -8.61 6.51
N ARG A 421 29.89 -9.75 7.07
CA ARG A 421 29.50 -10.95 6.29
C ARG A 421 28.06 -10.88 5.77
N ALA A 422 27.18 -10.24 6.54
CA ALA A 422 25.78 -10.05 6.19
C ALA A 422 25.59 -8.94 5.14
N LEU A 423 26.53 -8.00 5.04
CA LEU A 423 26.54 -6.96 3.99
C LEU A 423 27.50 -7.33 2.87
N ARG A 424 27.01 -7.39 1.63
CA ARG A 424 27.81 -7.72 0.45
C ARG A 424 27.59 -6.70 -0.64
N HIS A 425 28.67 -6.31 -1.31
CA HIS A 425 28.58 -5.45 -2.49
C HIS A 425 27.96 -6.23 -3.66
N SER A 426 27.04 -5.59 -4.40
CA SER A 426 26.50 -6.11 -5.64
C SER A 426 26.96 -5.18 -6.77
N PRO A 427 27.68 -5.68 -7.81
CA PRO A 427 28.13 -4.83 -8.89
C PRO A 427 26.93 -4.22 -9.64
N PRO A 428 27.04 -2.96 -10.11
CA PRO A 428 25.99 -2.35 -10.91
C PRO A 428 25.81 -3.10 -12.24
N ALA A 429 24.62 -2.97 -12.86
CA ALA A 429 24.32 -3.65 -14.12
C ALA A 429 25.24 -3.21 -15.29
N SER A 430 25.87 -2.03 -15.20
CA SER A 430 26.90 -1.56 -16.13
C SER A 430 27.84 -0.55 -15.44
N GLU A 431 29.04 -0.33 -15.99
CA GLU A 431 30.04 0.64 -15.47
C GLU A 431 29.53 2.10 -15.46
N HIS A 432 28.48 2.41 -16.24
CA HIS A 432 27.86 3.74 -16.31
C HIS A 432 26.45 3.77 -15.71
N ALA A 433 26.06 2.72 -14.99
CA ALA A 433 24.71 2.65 -14.45
C ALA A 433 24.55 3.72 -13.37
N GLN A 434 23.48 4.54 -13.49
CA GLN A 434 23.11 5.54 -12.48
C GLN A 434 22.39 4.86 -11.30
N GLU A 435 23.01 3.82 -10.77
CA GLU A 435 22.51 3.01 -9.67
C GLU A 435 23.64 2.45 -8.81
N ALA A 436 23.34 2.24 -7.54
CA ALA A 436 24.19 1.57 -6.57
C ALA A 436 23.43 0.39 -5.97
N ARG A 437 24.09 -0.77 -5.85
CA ARG A 437 23.49 -2.01 -5.33
C ARG A 437 24.25 -2.59 -4.13
N MET A 438 23.52 -3.07 -3.14
CA MET A 438 24.07 -3.78 -1.98
C MET A 438 23.16 -4.92 -1.57
N ILE A 439 23.73 -6.08 -1.30
CA ILE A 439 23.02 -7.23 -0.74
C ILE A 439 23.11 -7.19 0.79
N VAL A 440 21.97 -7.32 1.44
CA VAL A 440 21.80 -7.41 2.88
C VAL A 440 21.18 -8.78 3.19
N ASP A 441 21.95 -9.66 3.83
CA ASP A 441 21.43 -10.91 4.38
C ASP A 441 20.80 -10.64 5.74
N VAL A 442 19.49 -10.40 5.75
CA VAL A 442 18.73 -10.11 6.97
C VAL A 442 18.60 -11.32 7.90
N SER A 443 18.81 -12.53 7.38
CA SER A 443 18.76 -13.77 8.15
C SER A 443 20.06 -14.04 8.92
N ALA A 444 21.19 -13.65 8.34
CA ALA A 444 22.51 -13.71 8.99
C ALA A 444 22.83 -12.45 9.82
N MET A 445 22.02 -11.39 9.70
CA MET A 445 22.20 -10.16 10.48
C MET A 445 22.06 -10.44 11.98
N PRO A 446 23.04 -10.08 12.82
CA PRO A 446 22.98 -10.32 14.26
C PRO A 446 21.73 -9.71 14.91
N ASN A 447 21.26 -10.33 16.00
CA ASN A 447 20.06 -9.88 16.72
C ASN A 447 20.27 -8.55 17.45
N GLU A 448 21.52 -8.25 17.79
CA GLU A 448 21.95 -6.99 18.41
C GLU A 448 21.86 -5.81 17.43
N VAL A 449 21.89 -6.08 16.11
CA VAL A 449 21.72 -5.02 15.10
C VAL A 449 20.25 -4.64 15.03
N THR A 450 19.99 -3.37 15.33
CA THR A 450 18.63 -2.82 15.38
C THR A 450 18.31 -1.99 14.15
N ASP A 451 19.28 -1.33 13.53
CA ASP A 451 19.02 -0.33 12.50
C ASP A 451 20.10 -0.31 11.41
N LEU A 452 19.66 -0.16 10.16
CA LEU A 452 20.46 -0.04 8.95
C LEU A 452 20.01 1.21 8.18
N TYR A 453 20.87 2.21 8.05
CA TYR A 453 20.56 3.45 7.33
C TYR A 453 21.26 3.50 5.98
N PHE A 454 20.47 3.68 4.93
CA PHE A 454 20.97 3.84 3.57
C PHE A 454 21.03 5.32 3.24
N VAL A 455 22.22 5.78 2.90
CA VAL A 455 22.54 7.19 2.68
C VAL A 455 23.06 7.37 1.26
N MET A 456 22.55 8.41 0.59
CA MET A 456 23.17 8.95 -0.61
C MET A 456 23.93 10.21 -0.25
N SER A 457 25.17 10.33 -0.69
CA SER A 457 26.03 11.48 -0.42
C SER A 457 26.77 11.88 -1.68
N THR A 458 26.97 13.18 -1.88
CA THR A 458 27.85 13.65 -2.93
C THR A 458 29.30 13.35 -2.56
N PHE A 459 30.12 13.00 -3.54
CA PHE A 459 31.57 12.80 -3.39
C PHE A 459 32.33 14.08 -3.80
N GLU A 460 32.12 14.53 -5.04
CA GLU A 460 32.71 15.76 -5.60
C GLU A 460 31.70 16.85 -5.90
N ALA A 461 30.41 16.52 -6.01
CA ALA A 461 29.36 17.50 -6.26
C ALA A 461 29.03 18.32 -4.99
N ASP A 462 28.69 19.60 -5.18
CA ASP A 462 28.32 20.47 -4.05
C ASP A 462 26.97 20.12 -3.43
N ASP A 463 26.07 19.50 -4.21
CA ASP A 463 24.65 19.37 -3.85
C ASP A 463 23.94 18.22 -4.58
N LEU A 464 23.15 17.44 -3.83
CA LEU A 464 22.20 16.43 -4.33
C LEU A 464 21.16 16.99 -5.30
N ALA A 465 20.87 18.29 -5.28
CA ALA A 465 19.97 18.93 -6.24
C ALA A 465 20.45 18.83 -7.71
N ASN A 466 21.70 18.45 -7.95
CA ASN A 466 22.22 18.17 -9.29
C ASN A 466 21.77 16.83 -9.87
N PHE A 467 21.19 15.97 -9.03
CA PHE A 467 20.61 14.69 -9.41
C PHE A 467 19.08 14.81 -9.43
N THR A 468 18.45 14.09 -10.34
CA THR A 468 17.00 14.07 -10.56
C THR A 468 16.48 12.65 -10.34
N SER A 469 15.22 12.56 -9.91
CA SER A 469 14.51 11.29 -9.74
C SER A 469 15.24 10.25 -8.87
N PRO A 470 15.83 10.63 -7.71
CA PRO A 470 16.43 9.63 -6.86
C PRO A 470 15.36 8.69 -6.29
N SER A 471 15.66 7.40 -6.28
CA SER A 471 14.73 6.36 -5.85
C SER A 471 15.44 5.25 -5.10
N PHE A 472 14.66 4.58 -4.25
CA PHE A 472 15.04 3.39 -3.53
C PHE A 472 14.12 2.25 -3.96
N SER A 473 14.71 1.09 -4.22
CA SER A 473 14.01 -0.20 -4.35
C SER A 473 14.65 -1.21 -3.41
N LEU A 474 13.83 -2.08 -2.86
CA LEU A 474 14.27 -3.25 -2.10
C LEU A 474 13.74 -4.50 -2.79
N ILE A 475 14.64 -5.40 -3.16
CA ILE A 475 14.36 -6.57 -3.99
C ILE A 475 14.74 -7.83 -3.22
N ASP A 476 13.89 -8.83 -3.25
CA ASP A 476 14.19 -10.17 -2.74
C ASP A 476 14.98 -10.95 -3.79
N VAL A 477 16.26 -11.21 -3.50
CA VAL A 477 17.24 -11.72 -4.49
C VAL A 477 16.81 -13.07 -5.06
N ALA A 478 16.24 -13.94 -4.23
CA ALA A 478 15.93 -15.31 -4.64
C ALA A 478 14.75 -15.40 -5.63
N ARG A 479 13.93 -14.34 -5.76
CA ARG A 479 12.80 -14.28 -6.70
C ARG A 479 12.84 -13.08 -7.64
N GLU A 480 13.88 -12.24 -7.53
CA GLU A 480 14.00 -10.97 -8.24
C GLU A 480 12.75 -10.09 -8.09
N GLN A 481 12.08 -10.19 -6.94
CA GLN A 481 10.80 -9.55 -6.68
C GLN A 481 11.00 -8.24 -5.92
N GLU A 482 10.49 -7.13 -6.45
CA GLU A 482 10.50 -5.85 -5.73
C GLU A 482 9.51 -5.89 -4.56
N LEU A 483 10.03 -5.78 -3.33
CA LEU A 483 9.23 -5.76 -2.10
C LEU A 483 8.67 -4.37 -1.82
N THR A 484 9.42 -3.33 -2.15
CA THR A 484 8.99 -1.94 -2.02
C THR A 484 9.88 -1.02 -2.83
N SER A 485 9.31 0.08 -3.31
CA SER A 485 10.05 1.19 -3.89
C SER A 485 9.39 2.53 -3.58
N TYR A 486 10.19 3.59 -3.58
CA TYR A 486 9.68 4.96 -3.55
C TYR A 486 10.72 5.94 -4.10
N SER A 487 10.22 7.06 -4.61
CA SER A 487 11.01 8.19 -5.04
C SER A 487 11.00 9.29 -4.00
N PHE A 488 12.04 10.13 -3.98
CA PHE A 488 12.08 11.31 -3.14
C PHE A 488 12.56 12.52 -3.95
N THR A 489 12.21 13.72 -3.49
CA THR A 489 12.64 14.94 -4.16
C THR A 489 14.02 15.33 -3.68
N PRO A 490 15.01 15.47 -4.57
CA PRO A 490 16.35 15.91 -4.19
C PRO A 490 16.28 17.37 -3.71
N THR A 491 16.89 17.64 -2.57
CA THR A 491 16.93 18.96 -1.93
C THR A 491 18.35 19.50 -1.94
N LYS A 492 18.50 20.80 -1.65
CA LYS A 492 19.81 21.43 -1.50
C LYS A 492 20.56 20.92 -0.26
N SER A 493 21.38 19.88 -0.43
CA SER A 493 22.09 19.17 0.64
C SER A 493 23.23 18.32 0.10
N GLN A 494 24.26 18.07 0.91
CA GLN A 494 25.39 17.21 0.53
C GLN A 494 25.06 15.71 0.64
N SER A 495 24.13 15.35 1.54
CA SER A 495 23.69 13.97 1.71
C SER A 495 22.22 13.89 2.07
N ALA A 496 21.65 12.72 1.92
CA ALA A 496 20.29 12.41 2.32
C ALA A 496 20.23 11.00 2.88
N ILE A 497 19.61 10.86 4.06
CA ILE A 497 19.22 9.55 4.59
C ILE A 497 18.00 9.14 3.77
N VAL A 498 18.20 8.16 2.89
CA VAL A 498 17.17 7.72 1.96
C VAL A 498 16.18 6.84 2.71
N CYS A 499 16.68 5.76 3.31
CA CYS A 499 15.89 4.68 3.88
C CYS A 499 16.47 4.20 5.21
N ASN A 500 15.62 3.67 6.08
CA ASN A 500 15.99 2.92 7.28
C ASN A 500 15.34 1.54 7.26
N LEU A 501 16.14 0.48 7.40
CA LEU A 501 15.69 -0.86 7.78
C LEU A 501 15.87 -1.01 9.29
N SER A 502 14.76 -1.16 10.00
CA SER A 502 14.73 -1.13 11.46
C SER A 502 14.05 -2.35 12.04
N ARG A 503 14.69 -3.00 13.01
CA ARG A 503 14.18 -4.21 13.65
C ARG A 503 13.20 -3.84 14.76
N HIS A 504 11.99 -4.39 14.69
CA HIS A 504 10.91 -4.21 15.66
C HIS A 504 10.23 -5.56 15.94
N ASN A 505 10.24 -6.02 17.19
CA ASN A 505 9.70 -7.34 17.57
C ASN A 505 10.24 -8.49 16.69
N ASN A 506 11.55 -8.48 16.40
CA ASN A 506 12.25 -9.38 15.50
C ASN A 506 11.91 -9.28 14.00
N ALA A 507 10.88 -8.52 13.61
CA ALA A 507 10.59 -8.23 12.21
C ALA A 507 11.39 -7.02 11.72
N TRP A 508 11.76 -7.01 10.44
CA TRP A 508 12.40 -5.86 9.80
C TRP A 508 11.35 -4.95 9.18
N ILE A 509 11.46 -3.65 9.45
CA ILE A 509 10.55 -2.63 8.95
C ILE A 509 11.34 -1.64 8.10
N VAL A 510 10.85 -1.38 6.89
CA VAL A 510 11.40 -0.40 5.95
C VAL A 510 10.67 0.93 6.15
N MET A 511 11.44 1.97 6.42
CA MET A 511 10.96 3.34 6.54
C MET A 511 11.67 4.22 5.52
N GLY A 512 10.92 4.78 4.58
CA GLY A 512 11.40 5.87 3.77
C GLY A 512 11.59 7.13 4.60
N VAL A 513 12.81 7.65 4.62
CA VAL A 513 13.22 8.78 5.45
C VAL A 513 13.33 10.06 4.62
N GLY A 514 14.00 9.99 3.45
CA GLY A 514 14.14 11.10 2.51
C GLY A 514 14.63 12.40 3.13
N THR A 515 15.45 12.35 4.18
CA THR A 515 15.80 13.54 4.98
C THR A 515 17.17 14.08 4.58
N PRO A 516 17.28 15.35 4.15
CA PRO A 516 18.56 15.97 3.85
C PRO A 516 19.44 16.12 5.07
N CYS A 517 20.73 15.96 4.86
CA CYS A 517 21.78 16.00 5.87
C CYS A 517 22.96 16.85 5.37
N LYS A 518 23.74 17.33 6.34
CA LYS A 518 25.06 17.93 6.10
C LYS A 518 26.12 16.84 6.26
N GLY A 519 27.26 17.04 5.61
CA GLY A 519 28.33 16.04 5.56
C GLY A 519 28.26 15.25 4.26
N ASP A 520 29.43 15.07 3.64
CA ASP A 520 29.66 14.23 2.47
C ASP A 520 30.33 12.92 2.91
N SER A 521 30.59 12.00 1.97
CA SER A 521 31.26 10.73 2.27
C SER A 521 32.69 10.90 2.83
N ARG A 522 33.29 12.09 2.71
CA ARG A 522 34.62 12.42 3.27
C ARG A 522 34.54 13.03 4.67
N LYS A 523 33.40 13.61 5.05
CA LYS A 523 33.15 14.27 6.35
C LYS A 523 31.86 13.74 6.98
N PRO A 524 31.86 12.48 7.46
CA PRO A 524 30.65 11.82 7.95
C PRO A 524 30.21 12.30 9.33
N ASP A 525 30.96 13.14 10.05
CA ASP A 525 30.66 13.50 11.45
C ASP A 525 29.27 14.14 11.63
N GLU A 526 28.90 15.08 10.76
CA GLU A 526 27.57 15.72 10.80
C GLU A 526 26.45 14.74 10.45
N LEU A 527 26.72 13.82 9.52
CA LEU A 527 25.80 12.75 9.15
C LEU A 527 25.61 11.76 10.30
N LEU A 528 26.70 11.31 10.95
CA LEU A 528 26.67 10.41 12.10
C LEU A 528 25.92 11.05 13.28
N LYS A 529 26.12 12.35 13.52
CA LYS A 529 25.37 13.09 14.54
C LYS A 529 23.88 13.10 14.24
N ARG A 530 23.51 13.31 12.96
CA ARG A 530 22.12 13.24 12.53
C ARG A 530 21.53 11.83 12.65
N LEU A 531 22.29 10.79 12.32
CA LEU A 531 21.87 9.39 12.51
C LEU A 531 21.72 9.03 13.99
N ALA A 532 22.57 9.57 14.86
CA ALA A 532 22.46 9.41 16.31
C ALA A 532 21.17 10.05 16.88
N ASP A 533 20.70 11.16 16.31
CA ASP A 533 19.39 11.74 16.70
C ASP A 533 18.25 10.73 16.46
N PHE A 534 18.29 9.97 15.37
CA PHE A 534 17.32 8.90 15.11
C PHE A 534 17.44 7.74 16.11
N GLN A 535 18.66 7.47 16.61
CA GLN A 535 18.88 6.48 17.67
C GLN A 535 18.43 6.95 19.06
N GLY A 536 18.13 8.24 19.24
CA GLY A 536 17.69 8.80 20.52
C GLY A 536 16.47 8.07 21.11
N ARG A 537 15.67 7.38 20.30
CA ARG A 537 14.58 6.50 20.76
C ARG A 537 15.06 5.35 21.65
N HIS A 538 16.22 4.76 21.35
CA HIS A 538 16.81 3.66 22.12
C HIS A 538 17.39 4.18 23.44
N LEU A 539 18.12 5.29 23.41
CA LEU A 539 18.58 5.97 24.63
C LEU A 539 17.43 6.35 25.56
N ASN A 540 16.36 6.92 24.99
CA ASN A 540 15.16 7.25 25.74
C ASN A 540 14.50 6.00 26.33
N TRP A 541 14.43 4.91 25.55
CA TRP A 541 13.90 3.65 26.07
C TRP A 541 14.77 3.09 27.19
N GLU A 542 16.09 2.99 27.01
CA GLU A 542 17.02 2.50 28.02
C GLU A 542 16.90 3.25 29.34
N ARG A 543 16.80 4.57 29.30
CA ARG A 543 16.58 5.42 30.50
C ARG A 543 15.24 5.15 31.19
N ARG A 544 14.22 4.77 30.43
CA ARG A 544 12.83 4.65 30.92
C ARG A 544 12.43 3.20 31.20
N ARG A 545 13.13 2.21 30.65
CA ARG A 545 12.67 0.81 30.57
C ARG A 545 12.38 0.24 31.95
N ASP A 546 13.22 0.54 32.94
CA ASP A 546 13.07 -0.03 34.28
C ASP A 546 11.89 0.60 35.02
N LEU A 547 11.65 1.91 34.84
CA LEU A 547 10.46 2.58 35.35
C LEU A 547 9.18 2.03 34.70
N VAL A 548 9.21 1.77 33.38
CA VAL A 548 8.09 1.17 32.65
C VAL A 548 7.84 -0.26 33.14
N LYS A 549 8.88 -1.10 33.25
CA LYS A 549 8.80 -2.48 33.74
C LYS A 549 8.25 -2.52 35.17
N LEU A 550 8.76 -1.67 36.06
CA LEU A 550 8.28 -1.56 37.44
C LEU A 550 6.79 -1.19 37.49
N ARG A 551 6.35 -0.26 36.64
CA ARG A 551 4.93 0.10 36.56
C ARG A 551 4.05 -1.05 36.09
N VAL A 552 4.51 -1.81 35.10
CA VAL A 552 3.79 -3.00 34.62
C VAL A 552 3.70 -4.04 35.73
N LEU A 553 4.81 -4.31 36.43
CA LEU A 553 4.82 -5.22 37.57
C LEU A 553 3.87 -4.77 38.69
N GLU A 554 3.82 -3.47 39.00
CA GLU A 554 2.89 -2.88 39.95
C GLU A 554 1.43 -3.09 39.52
N LYS A 555 1.09 -2.76 38.28
CA LYS A 555 -0.27 -2.91 37.73
C LYS A 555 -0.72 -4.37 37.62
N CYS A 556 0.22 -5.29 37.44
CA CYS A 556 -0.03 -6.72 37.47
C CYS A 556 -0.08 -7.30 38.90
N GLY A 557 0.06 -6.49 39.95
CA GLY A 557 0.07 -6.95 41.34
C GLY A 557 1.31 -7.78 41.71
N ARG A 558 2.38 -7.69 40.92
CA ARG A 558 3.63 -8.46 41.08
C ARG A 558 4.70 -7.72 41.87
N MET A 559 4.39 -6.54 42.40
CA MET A 559 5.30 -5.72 43.20
C MET A 559 4.80 -5.62 44.64
N ALA A 560 5.65 -5.97 45.61
CA ALA A 560 5.32 -5.87 47.03
C ALA A 560 5.53 -4.42 47.52
N ARG A 561 4.52 -3.84 48.17
CA ARG A 561 4.54 -2.45 48.66
C ARG A 561 5.10 -2.32 50.09
N CYS A 562 6.11 -3.11 50.44
CA CYS A 562 6.51 -3.31 51.84
C CYS A 562 7.72 -2.49 52.30
N SER A 563 8.30 -1.64 51.45
CA SER A 563 9.47 -0.83 51.80
C SER A 563 9.06 0.50 52.44
N GLY A 564 9.61 0.78 53.63
CA GLY A 564 9.43 2.07 54.32
C GLY A 564 10.46 3.14 53.95
N SER A 565 11.32 2.91 52.94
CA SER A 565 12.30 3.91 52.52
C SER A 565 11.63 5.07 51.77
N GLU A 566 12.10 6.30 51.99
CA GLU A 566 11.59 7.49 51.30
C GLU A 566 11.66 7.35 49.78
N PHE A 567 12.73 6.72 49.26
CA PHE A 567 12.87 6.42 47.84
C PHE A 567 11.79 5.46 47.33
N ALA A 568 11.46 4.41 48.10
CA ALA A 568 10.39 3.49 47.71
C ALA A 568 9.01 4.16 47.75
N MET A 569 8.77 5.06 48.72
CA MET A 569 7.55 5.87 48.77
C MET A 569 7.44 6.80 47.56
N LEU A 570 8.52 7.49 47.19
CA LEU A 570 8.57 8.35 46.00
C LEU A 570 8.32 7.55 44.70
N MET A 571 8.96 6.38 44.59
CA MET A 571 8.75 5.47 43.47
C MET A 571 7.30 4.99 43.40
N GLN A 572 6.70 4.65 44.54
CA GLN A 572 5.30 4.23 44.62
C GLN A 572 4.35 5.36 44.18
N MET A 573 4.57 6.58 44.69
CA MET A 573 3.81 7.77 44.27
C MET A 573 3.93 8.00 42.76
N THR A 574 5.13 7.79 42.20
CA THR A 574 5.38 7.89 40.76
C THR A 574 4.62 6.84 39.96
N MET A 575 4.59 5.58 40.42
CA MET A 575 3.85 4.49 39.75
C MET A 575 2.33 4.66 39.82
N ASP A 576 1.83 5.27 40.91
CA ASP A 576 0.42 5.57 41.15
C ASP A 576 -0.10 6.78 40.36
N LEU A 577 0.77 7.57 39.71
CA LEU A 577 0.37 8.68 38.84
C LEU A 577 -0.62 8.21 37.74
N PRO A 578 -1.57 9.07 37.30
CA PRO A 578 -2.39 8.76 36.13
C PRO A 578 -1.53 8.43 34.90
N VAL A 579 -2.01 7.53 34.02
CA VAL A 579 -1.22 7.05 32.85
C VAL A 579 -0.64 8.18 32.02
N ALA A 580 -1.45 9.20 31.69
CA ALA A 580 -1.00 10.35 30.92
C ALA A 580 0.08 11.18 31.64
N VAL A 581 -0.02 11.33 32.96
CA VAL A 581 0.95 12.09 33.77
C VAL A 581 2.27 11.33 33.88
N PHE A 582 2.21 10.03 34.14
CA PHE A 582 3.40 9.18 34.15
C PHE A 582 4.08 9.13 32.77
N GLN A 583 3.31 9.03 31.67
CA GLN A 583 3.86 9.11 30.32
C GLN A 583 4.54 10.46 30.06
N SER A 584 3.96 11.56 30.52
CA SER A 584 4.59 12.88 30.44
C SER A 584 5.86 12.96 31.27
N LEU A 585 5.87 12.43 32.51
CA LEU A 585 7.07 12.34 33.34
C LEU A 585 8.17 11.54 32.63
N LEU A 586 7.83 10.37 32.07
CA LEU A 586 8.78 9.58 31.31
C LEU A 586 9.34 10.36 30.12
N LYS A 587 8.58 11.23 29.45
CA LYS A 587 9.12 12.05 28.35
C LYS A 587 10.23 13.01 28.78
N PHE A 588 10.29 13.41 30.06
CA PHE A 588 11.32 14.28 30.62
C PHE A 588 12.56 13.54 31.11
N ILE A 589 12.45 12.22 31.32
CA ILE A 589 13.54 11.30 31.70
C ILE A 589 14.20 10.78 30.42
#